data_AF-A0A1J4MN22-F1
#
_entry.id   AF-A0A1J4MN22-F1
#
_cell.length_a   1.000
_cell.length_b   1.000
_cell.length_c   1.000
_cell.angle_alpha   90.00
_cell.angle_beta   90.00
_cell.angle_gamma   90.00
#
_symmetry.space_group_name_H-M   'P 1'
#
loop_
_entity.id
_entity.type
_entity.pdbx_description
1 polymer ?
#
loop_
_entity_poly.entity_id
_entity_poly.type
_entity_poly.pdbx_seq_one_letter_code
_entity_poly.pdbx_strand_id
1 'polypeptide(L)'
;MSVFLSIKFAIEILLFLGQVLAFDADGHSAIGMTTISGLQNNFSQKLKRLMNGKDIVDISGWGERVSKKHPSTLPFHFQSQNKSDYLKDGIEGGEYLKKKHILRSDTNCKKTGHCLVPMIKHLYYRLIGDQSKFKINYPEGIQLTDSDSMKFLINLVGDLHQPMHFGFIEDDLGREINGMISINGTNERLSLFEIWESGITRKLKTEKPQFWFGGWTHILAIRDTFDKELLLWKEKGIEMIDDWARENYSIMVNEIYFHPISKQPIIDNFNVDITLEFAWLEIFRSRILIAGARLSIILNEILKLREGKEKPFRATNSLLLSNDEDVSHHISDPMIGINVNKKQIFEINAFGKKVAVSVWIKNLVINLIIILICLSVLAYISIFRLRDNYSVLKNSQLPVSEIKTKNVQMKQTSIID
;
A
#
# COMPACT_ATOMS: atom_id res chain seq x y z
N MET A 1 -17.88 -31.41 37.68
CA MET A 1 -18.62 -30.42 36.87
C MET A 1 -17.93 -29.05 36.82
N SER A 2 -17.34 -28.55 37.93
CA SER A 2 -16.62 -27.26 37.95
C SER A 2 -15.32 -27.23 37.12
N VAL A 3 -14.62 -28.37 36.98
CA VAL A 3 -13.37 -28.48 36.20
C VAL A 3 -13.60 -28.30 34.68
N PHE A 4 -14.81 -28.63 34.19
CA PHE A 4 -15.19 -28.44 32.79
C PHE A 4 -15.60 -27.00 32.47
N LEU A 5 -16.04 -26.22 33.47
CA LEU A 5 -16.28 -24.78 33.31
C LEU A 5 -14.96 -24.00 33.24
N SER A 6 -13.96 -24.40 34.02
CA SER A 6 -12.64 -23.76 34.06
C SER A 6 -11.79 -23.99 32.80
N ILE A 7 -11.98 -25.11 32.08
CA ILE A 7 -11.28 -25.38 30.81
C ILE A 7 -11.92 -24.63 29.64
N LYS A 8 -13.25 -24.47 29.64
CA LYS A 8 -13.94 -23.63 28.64
C LYS A 8 -13.58 -22.15 28.78
N PHE A 9 -13.49 -21.66 30.02
CA PHE A 9 -13.07 -20.29 30.31
C PHE A 9 -11.59 -20.06 29.95
N ALA A 10 -10.71 -21.05 30.15
CA ALA A 10 -9.28 -20.93 29.78
C ALA A 10 -9.03 -20.97 28.25
N ILE A 11 -9.92 -21.61 27.47
CA ILE A 11 -9.82 -21.68 25.99
C ILE A 11 -10.47 -20.44 25.33
N GLU A 12 -11.48 -19.83 25.94
CA GLU A 12 -11.98 -18.49 25.54
C GLU A 12 -11.06 -17.35 26.02
N ILE A 13 -10.29 -17.58 27.11
CA ILE A 13 -9.20 -16.71 27.60
C ILE A 13 -7.88 -16.96 26.87
N LEU A 14 -7.82 -17.94 25.95
CA LEU A 14 -6.98 -17.88 24.76
C LEU A 14 -7.56 -16.89 23.73
N LEU A 15 -8.06 -15.76 24.26
CA LEU A 15 -8.05 -14.42 23.72
C LEU A 15 -7.37 -14.36 22.35
N PHE A 16 -8.20 -14.19 21.32
CA PHE A 16 -8.05 -13.01 20.47
C PHE A 16 -6.63 -12.75 19.94
N LEU A 17 -5.89 -13.81 19.60
CA LEU A 17 -4.61 -13.75 18.88
C LEU A 17 -4.85 -13.46 17.38
N GLY A 18 -5.64 -12.43 17.12
CA GLY A 18 -5.55 -11.61 15.92
C GLY A 18 -4.94 -10.28 16.36
N GLN A 19 -3.69 -10.28 16.81
CA GLN A 19 -2.90 -9.04 16.80
C GLN A 19 -2.58 -8.75 15.35
N VAL A 20 -3.59 -8.29 14.62
CA VAL A 20 -3.42 -7.87 13.24
C VAL A 20 -2.64 -6.55 13.30
N LEU A 21 -1.58 -6.51 12.48
CA LEU A 21 -0.64 -5.41 12.35
C LEU A 21 -0.64 -4.87 10.94
N ALA A 22 -0.98 -3.60 10.83
CA ALA A 22 -1.10 -2.80 9.62
C ALA A 22 -1.84 -3.45 8.48
N PHE A 23 -1.73 -2.87 7.29
CA PHE A 23 -2.02 -3.64 6.10
C PHE A 23 -1.44 -5.04 6.29
N ASP A 24 -2.29 -6.05 6.18
CA ASP A 24 -1.85 -7.43 6.35
C ASP A 24 -0.70 -7.77 5.38
N ALA A 25 -0.15 -8.97 5.48
CA ALA A 25 0.94 -9.40 4.60
C ALA A 25 0.61 -9.19 3.10
N ASP A 26 -0.66 -9.29 2.71
CA ASP A 26 -1.11 -9.02 1.35
C ASP A 26 -1.04 -7.52 0.98
N GLY A 27 -1.50 -6.63 1.86
CA GLY A 27 -1.37 -5.19 1.65
C GLY A 27 0.10 -4.72 1.65
N HIS A 28 0.93 -5.23 2.57
CA HIS A 28 2.39 -4.98 2.55
C HIS A 28 3.06 -5.51 1.29
N SER A 29 2.61 -6.66 0.77
CA SER A 29 3.07 -7.19 -0.51
C SER A 29 2.73 -6.24 -1.67
N ALA A 30 1.52 -5.67 -1.71
CA ALA A 30 1.11 -4.71 -2.73
C ALA A 30 1.91 -3.38 -2.65
N ILE A 31 2.22 -2.92 -1.43
CA ILE A 31 3.15 -1.79 -1.19
C ILE A 31 4.54 -2.15 -1.72
N GLY A 32 5.01 -3.36 -1.44
CA GLY A 32 6.29 -3.88 -1.91
C GLY A 32 6.39 -3.92 -3.44
N MET A 33 5.35 -4.37 -4.14
CA MET A 33 5.29 -4.37 -5.61
C MET A 33 5.41 -2.95 -6.18
N THR A 34 4.66 -2.00 -5.61
CA THR A 34 4.75 -0.59 -6.02
C THR A 34 6.15 -0.04 -5.75
N THR A 35 6.73 -0.36 -4.59
CA THR A 35 8.08 0.05 -4.20
C THR A 35 9.13 -0.42 -5.22
N ILE A 36 9.09 -1.70 -5.60
CA ILE A 36 10.02 -2.29 -6.56
C ILE A 36 9.98 -1.55 -7.90
N SER A 37 8.81 -1.10 -8.35
CA SER A 37 8.69 -0.34 -9.60
C SER A 37 9.34 1.06 -9.57
N GLY A 38 9.58 1.62 -8.38
CA GLY A 38 10.25 2.91 -8.17
C GLY A 38 11.73 2.80 -7.79
N LEU A 39 12.27 1.59 -7.60
CA LEU A 39 13.67 1.39 -7.25
C LEU A 39 14.60 1.54 -8.45
N GLN A 40 15.82 2.02 -8.21
CA GLN A 40 16.89 1.97 -9.21
C GLN A 40 17.38 0.53 -9.44
N ASN A 41 17.71 0.19 -10.69
CA ASN A 41 18.00 -1.20 -11.12
C ASN A 41 19.11 -1.90 -10.31
N ASN A 42 20.15 -1.17 -9.87
CA ASN A 42 21.25 -1.69 -9.06
C ASN A 42 20.86 -1.92 -7.59
N PHE A 43 19.83 -1.25 -7.09
CA PHE A 43 19.44 -1.25 -5.69
C PHE A 43 18.61 -2.45 -5.28
N SER A 44 17.77 -2.98 -6.17
CA SER A 44 17.00 -4.21 -5.92
C SER A 44 17.91 -5.39 -5.56
N GLN A 45 19.06 -5.54 -6.23
CA GLN A 45 20.03 -6.59 -5.91
C GLN A 45 20.71 -6.38 -4.55
N LYS A 46 20.94 -5.12 -4.16
CA LYS A 46 21.55 -4.79 -2.86
C LYS A 46 20.61 -5.07 -1.71
N LEU A 47 19.33 -4.72 -1.87
CA LEU A 47 18.30 -5.05 -0.90
C LEU A 47 18.16 -6.57 -0.75
N LYS A 48 18.12 -7.32 -1.85
CA LYS A 48 18.12 -8.79 -1.80
C LYS A 48 19.30 -9.34 -1.01
N ARG A 49 20.53 -8.85 -1.25
CA ARG A 49 21.71 -9.27 -0.49
C ARG A 49 21.61 -8.93 1.01
N LEU A 50 21.12 -7.73 1.34
CA LEU A 50 20.93 -7.31 2.73
C LEU A 50 19.85 -8.13 3.45
N MET A 51 18.84 -8.61 2.73
CA MET A 51 17.70 -9.33 3.27
C MET A 51 17.80 -10.85 3.03
N ASN A 52 19.02 -11.38 2.89
CA ASN A 52 19.29 -12.82 2.75
C ASN A 52 18.56 -13.48 1.56
N GLY A 53 18.67 -12.85 0.38
CA GLY A 53 18.09 -13.32 -0.87
C GLY A 53 16.63 -12.91 -1.10
N LYS A 54 15.92 -12.47 -0.05
CA LYS A 54 14.51 -12.07 -0.09
C LYS A 54 14.35 -10.67 -0.67
N ASP A 55 13.31 -10.46 -1.47
CA ASP A 55 12.91 -9.10 -1.86
C ASP A 55 11.92 -8.47 -0.88
N ILE A 56 11.45 -7.28 -1.24
CA ILE A 56 10.53 -6.48 -0.43
C ILE A 56 9.19 -7.19 -0.25
N VAL A 57 8.73 -7.93 -1.27
CA VAL A 57 7.45 -8.65 -1.24
C VAL A 57 7.55 -9.87 -0.34
N ASP A 58 8.67 -10.60 -0.38
CA ASP A 58 8.94 -11.77 0.46
C ASP A 58 8.92 -11.46 1.97
N ILE A 59 9.19 -10.21 2.36
CA ILE A 59 9.27 -9.77 3.77
C ILE A 59 8.01 -9.02 4.24
N SER A 60 6.94 -9.02 3.45
CA SER A 60 5.68 -8.33 3.74
C SER A 60 5.05 -8.68 5.09
N GLY A 61 5.10 -9.94 5.51
CA GLY A 61 4.62 -10.38 6.83
C GLY A 61 5.68 -10.37 7.94
N TRP A 62 6.87 -9.81 7.71
CA TRP A 62 7.98 -9.92 8.66
C TRP A 62 7.73 -9.12 9.94
N GLY A 63 7.20 -7.90 9.84
CA GLY A 63 6.92 -7.05 11.00
C GLY A 63 5.92 -7.69 11.97
N GLU A 64 4.86 -8.28 11.42
CA GLU A 64 3.86 -9.02 12.20
C GLU A 64 4.49 -10.19 12.96
N ARG A 65 5.30 -11.01 12.28
CA ARG A 65 5.99 -12.15 12.92
C ARG A 65 6.92 -11.70 14.03
N VAL A 66 7.62 -10.58 13.84
CA VAL A 66 8.47 -10.00 14.89
C VAL A 66 7.65 -9.58 16.09
N SER A 67 6.57 -8.82 15.90
CA SER A 67 5.71 -8.39 17.01
C SER A 67 5.03 -9.57 17.72
N LYS A 68 4.66 -10.62 17.00
CA LYS A 68 4.13 -11.86 17.58
C LYS A 68 5.16 -12.56 18.49
N LYS A 69 6.42 -12.59 18.07
CA LYS A 69 7.52 -13.20 18.84
C LYS A 69 8.02 -12.29 19.96
N HIS A 70 8.01 -10.99 19.73
CA HIS A 70 8.51 -9.94 20.59
C HIS A 70 7.43 -8.86 20.77
N PRO A 71 6.40 -9.09 21.60
CA PRO A 71 5.28 -8.17 21.76
C PRO A 71 5.66 -6.76 22.21
N SER A 72 6.84 -6.59 22.82
CA SER A 72 7.39 -5.29 23.18
C SER A 72 7.71 -4.39 21.98
N THR A 73 7.77 -4.95 20.77
CA THR A 73 7.97 -4.22 19.51
C THR A 73 6.67 -3.73 18.87
N LEU A 74 5.52 -4.25 19.33
CA LEU A 74 4.18 -3.89 18.85
C LEU A 74 3.92 -2.36 18.81
N PRO A 75 4.32 -1.57 19.83
CA PRO A 75 4.07 -0.13 19.81
C PRO A 75 4.74 0.61 18.64
N PHE A 76 5.82 0.07 18.07
CA PHE A 76 6.48 0.68 16.91
C PHE A 76 5.60 0.75 15.67
N HIS A 77 4.53 -0.04 15.58
CA HIS A 77 3.61 -0.04 14.45
C HIS A 77 2.56 1.07 14.56
N PHE A 78 2.38 1.69 15.73
CA PHE A 78 1.24 2.59 15.97
C PHE A 78 1.65 4.02 16.30
N GLN A 79 0.75 4.95 15.98
CA GLN A 79 0.81 6.36 16.33
C GLN A 79 -0.56 6.80 16.80
N SER A 80 -1.07 6.15 17.86
CA SER A 80 -2.41 6.39 18.41
C SER A 80 -2.65 7.85 18.77
N GLN A 81 -3.89 8.30 18.58
CA GLN A 81 -4.29 9.69 18.74
C GLN A 81 -5.35 9.82 19.83
N ASN A 82 -5.43 10.99 20.47
CA ASN A 82 -6.50 11.27 21.42
C ASN A 82 -7.69 11.94 20.71
N LYS A 83 -8.90 11.44 20.93
CA LYS A 83 -10.12 11.99 20.30
C LYS A 83 -10.42 13.42 20.72
N SER A 84 -10.07 13.81 21.96
CA SER A 84 -10.26 15.18 22.45
C SER A 84 -9.32 16.21 21.82
N ASP A 85 -8.16 15.78 21.30
CA ASP A 85 -7.25 16.66 20.55
C ASP A 85 -7.85 17.03 19.17
N TYR A 86 -8.82 16.25 18.68
CA TYR A 86 -9.58 16.52 17.45
C TYR A 86 -10.84 17.37 17.72
N LEU A 87 -11.55 17.09 18.81
CA LEU A 87 -12.82 17.72 19.19
C LEU A 87 -12.65 18.72 20.33
N LYS A 88 -12.10 19.91 20.07
CA LYS A 88 -12.21 21.02 21.04
C LYS A 88 -13.44 21.88 20.71
N ASP A 89 -14.45 21.81 21.58
CA ASP A 89 -15.69 22.60 21.53
C ASP A 89 -16.63 22.33 20.34
N GLY A 90 -16.61 21.13 19.76
CA GLY A 90 -17.55 20.74 18.69
C GLY A 90 -17.37 21.48 17.36
N ILE A 91 -16.28 22.21 17.21
CA ILE A 91 -15.87 22.92 15.99
C ILE A 91 -14.52 22.34 15.56
N GLU A 92 -14.34 22.08 14.26
CA GLU A 92 -13.03 21.73 13.71
C GLU A 92 -11.97 22.72 14.21
N GLY A 93 -11.00 22.24 15.00
CA GLY A 93 -9.88 23.07 15.41
C GLY A 93 -9.17 23.66 14.19
N GLY A 94 -8.99 24.99 14.15
CA GLY A 94 -8.42 25.68 13.00
C GLY A 94 -7.08 25.10 12.52
N GLU A 95 -6.72 25.36 11.26
CA GLU A 95 -5.54 24.82 10.55
C GLU A 95 -4.20 24.96 11.32
N TYR A 96 -4.10 25.99 12.18
CA TYR A 96 -2.95 26.24 13.05
C TYR A 96 -2.85 25.25 14.24
N LEU A 97 -3.99 24.81 14.80
CA LEU A 97 -4.04 23.78 15.84
C LEU A 97 -3.74 22.40 15.25
N LYS A 98 -4.21 22.13 14.01
CA LYS A 98 -3.88 20.92 13.23
C LYS A 98 -2.35 20.77 13.10
N LYS A 99 -1.58 21.81 12.74
CA LYS A 99 -0.11 21.68 12.62
C LYS A 99 0.66 21.42 13.92
N LYS A 100 0.18 21.90 15.07
CA LYS A 100 0.93 21.87 16.35
C LYS A 100 0.58 20.66 17.24
N HIS A 101 -0.58 20.03 17.01
CA HIS A 101 -1.11 18.96 17.86
C HIS A 101 -1.14 17.56 17.21
N ILE A 102 -1.00 17.45 15.88
CA ILE A 102 -0.88 16.16 15.22
C ILE A 102 0.46 15.52 15.61
N LEU A 103 0.44 14.24 16.02
CA LEU A 103 1.56 13.46 16.59
C LEU A 103 1.74 13.55 18.11
N ARG A 104 0.75 14.01 18.88
CA ARG A 104 0.72 13.75 20.32
C ARG A 104 0.38 12.30 20.58
N SER A 105 1.42 11.50 20.52
CA SER A 105 1.41 10.12 20.94
C SER A 105 0.91 9.92 22.37
N ASP A 106 0.55 8.69 22.68
CA ASP A 106 0.27 8.26 24.03
C ASP A 106 1.42 8.59 25.01
N THR A 107 1.15 8.44 26.30
CA THR A 107 2.14 8.70 27.35
C THR A 107 3.40 7.83 27.19
N ASN A 108 3.29 6.65 26.59
CA ASN A 108 4.41 5.74 26.41
C ASN A 108 5.38 6.30 25.35
N CYS A 109 4.91 6.56 24.14
CA CYS A 109 5.74 7.10 23.07
C CYS A 109 6.31 8.48 23.42
N LYS A 110 5.61 9.33 24.19
CA LYS A 110 6.19 10.57 24.72
C LYS A 110 7.42 10.32 25.61
N LYS A 111 7.44 9.23 26.36
CA LYS A 111 8.52 8.87 27.29
C LYS A 111 9.64 8.09 26.61
N THR A 112 9.30 7.16 25.72
CA THR A 112 10.23 6.15 25.19
C THR A 112 10.56 6.34 23.72
N GLY A 113 9.72 7.06 22.96
CA GLY A 113 9.76 7.09 21.50
C GLY A 113 9.27 5.80 20.84
N HIS A 114 8.65 4.87 21.59
CA HIS A 114 8.17 3.59 21.06
C HIS A 114 6.85 3.76 20.30
N CYS A 115 6.96 4.25 19.09
CA CYS A 115 5.86 4.58 18.19
C CYS A 115 6.38 4.74 16.77
N LEU A 116 5.45 4.73 15.84
CA LEU A 116 5.70 4.65 14.41
C LEU A 116 6.62 5.72 13.86
N VAL A 117 6.25 7.00 14.04
CA VAL A 117 6.99 8.11 13.41
C VAL A 117 8.43 8.22 13.94
N PRO A 118 8.68 8.24 15.28
CA PRO A 118 10.04 8.24 15.80
C PRO A 118 10.84 7.00 15.38
N MET A 119 10.22 5.82 15.34
CA MET A 119 10.92 4.59 14.95
C MET A 119 11.35 4.62 13.48
N ILE A 120 10.51 5.13 12.56
CA ILE A 120 10.90 5.33 11.16
C ILE A 120 12.10 6.28 11.05
N LYS A 121 12.06 7.43 11.74
CA LYS A 121 13.18 8.39 11.73
C LYS A 121 14.45 7.76 12.32
N HIS A 122 14.33 7.03 13.42
CA HIS A 122 15.45 6.30 14.04
C HIS A 122 16.09 5.30 13.07
N LEU A 123 15.27 4.45 12.44
CA LEU A 123 15.73 3.44 11.49
C LEU A 123 16.38 4.07 10.26
N TYR A 124 15.82 5.16 9.73
CA TYR A 124 16.43 5.91 8.64
C TYR A 124 17.84 6.39 9.00
N TYR A 125 18.00 7.09 10.13
CA TYR A 125 19.31 7.62 10.56
C TYR A 125 20.33 6.50 10.84
N ARG A 126 19.88 5.41 11.48
CA ARG A 126 20.68 4.19 11.64
C ARG A 126 21.12 3.62 10.30
N LEU A 127 20.21 3.50 9.35
CA LEU A 127 20.45 2.89 8.04
C LEU A 127 21.28 3.77 7.10
N ILE A 128 21.29 5.10 7.23
CA ILE A 128 22.26 5.94 6.53
C ILE A 128 23.61 6.00 7.25
N GLY A 129 23.71 5.48 8.48
CA GLY A 129 24.94 5.42 9.25
C GLY A 129 25.25 6.71 10.02
N ASP A 130 24.23 7.52 10.31
CA ASP A 130 24.31 8.65 11.23
C ASP A 130 23.63 8.28 12.55
N GLN A 131 24.38 7.62 13.42
CA GLN A 131 23.87 7.21 14.73
C GLN A 131 23.80 8.37 15.74
N SER A 132 24.15 9.60 15.36
CA SER A 132 24.10 10.75 16.29
C SER A 132 22.69 11.32 16.45
N LYS A 133 21.80 11.07 15.49
CA LYS A 133 20.47 11.67 15.41
C LYS A 133 19.36 10.66 15.72
N PHE A 134 18.29 11.15 16.35
CA PHE A 134 17.05 10.40 16.66
C PHE A 134 17.30 9.01 17.26
N LYS A 135 17.95 8.94 18.42
CA LYS A 135 18.17 7.68 19.14
C LYS A 135 16.92 7.26 19.89
N ILE A 136 16.55 5.99 19.77
CA ILE A 136 15.52 5.34 20.57
C ILE A 136 16.20 4.22 21.35
N ASN A 137 15.87 4.10 22.62
CA ASN A 137 16.26 2.94 23.42
C ASN A 137 15.30 1.81 23.07
N TYR A 138 15.78 0.72 22.48
CA TYR A 138 14.91 -0.42 22.20
C TYR A 138 14.40 -1.07 23.49
N PRO A 139 13.25 -1.77 23.45
CA PRO A 139 12.83 -2.63 24.54
C PRO A 139 13.93 -3.61 24.93
N GLU A 140 13.91 -4.05 26.20
CA GLU A 140 14.91 -4.97 26.73
C GLU A 140 15.00 -6.25 25.86
N GLY A 141 16.23 -6.69 25.58
CA GLY A 141 16.49 -7.86 24.74
C GLY A 141 16.37 -7.62 23.23
N ILE A 142 15.88 -6.46 22.78
CA ILE A 142 15.75 -6.15 21.36
C ILE A 142 17.04 -5.55 20.81
N GLN A 143 17.61 -6.22 19.81
CA GLN A 143 18.74 -5.72 19.05
C GLN A 143 18.46 -5.88 17.55
N LEU A 144 18.70 -4.81 16.79
CA LEU A 144 18.46 -4.79 15.34
C LEU A 144 19.79 -4.87 14.59
N THR A 145 19.89 -5.84 13.68
CA THR A 145 20.90 -5.81 12.62
C THR A 145 20.57 -4.76 11.55
N ASP A 146 21.46 -4.55 10.57
CA ASP A 146 21.14 -3.74 9.39
C ASP A 146 19.99 -4.39 8.58
N SER A 147 19.93 -5.73 8.52
CA SER A 147 18.85 -6.47 7.87
C SER A 147 17.52 -6.26 8.60
N ASP A 148 17.51 -6.41 9.93
CA ASP A 148 16.30 -6.17 10.76
C ASP A 148 15.84 -4.71 10.64
N SER A 149 16.79 -3.77 10.65
CA SER A 149 16.48 -2.35 10.53
C SER A 149 15.85 -2.03 9.18
N MET A 150 16.34 -2.63 8.10
CA MET A 150 15.78 -2.48 6.76
C MET A 150 14.37 -3.07 6.66
N LYS A 151 14.18 -4.30 7.15
CA LYS A 151 12.88 -4.98 7.14
C LYS A 151 11.83 -4.22 7.97
N PHE A 152 12.21 -3.75 9.16
CA PHE A 152 11.36 -2.88 9.96
C PHE A 152 11.01 -1.59 9.21
N LEU A 153 12.00 -0.89 8.64
CA LEU A 153 11.72 0.37 7.93
C LEU A 153 10.71 0.16 6.80
N ILE A 154 10.86 -0.92 6.03
CA ILE A 154 9.92 -1.28 4.96
C ILE A 154 8.50 -1.46 5.49
N ASN A 155 8.34 -2.27 6.55
CA ASN A 155 7.02 -2.53 7.14
C ASN A 155 6.44 -1.24 7.73
N LEU A 156 7.19 -0.52 8.56
CA LEU A 156 6.71 0.68 9.25
C LEU A 156 6.34 1.83 8.29
N VAL A 157 7.02 1.98 7.15
CA VAL A 157 6.59 2.96 6.14
C VAL A 157 5.26 2.55 5.50
N GLY A 158 4.96 1.26 5.38
CA GLY A 158 3.62 0.80 4.99
C GLY A 158 2.57 1.12 6.05
N ASP A 159 2.89 0.86 7.32
CA ASP A 159 2.02 1.13 8.47
C ASP A 159 1.71 2.62 8.63
N LEU A 160 2.67 3.49 8.30
CA LEU A 160 2.51 4.95 8.28
C LEU A 160 1.34 5.39 7.39
N HIS A 161 0.97 4.57 6.41
CA HIS A 161 -0.08 4.85 5.46
C HIS A 161 -1.39 4.11 5.72
N GLN A 162 -1.44 3.25 6.74
CA GLN A 162 -2.66 2.59 7.21
C GLN A 162 -3.40 3.59 8.12
N PRO A 163 -4.63 4.05 7.79
CA PRO A 163 -5.30 5.11 8.55
C PRO A 163 -5.58 4.77 10.03
N MET A 164 -6.03 3.56 10.31
CA MET A 164 -6.33 3.07 11.66
C MET A 164 -5.09 2.87 12.54
N HIS A 165 -3.87 2.90 11.98
CA HIS A 165 -2.63 2.95 12.78
C HIS A 165 -2.44 4.28 13.50
N PHE A 166 -3.25 5.26 13.13
CA PHE A 166 -3.41 6.56 13.77
C PHE A 166 -4.76 6.68 14.48
N GLY A 167 -5.50 5.58 14.67
CA GLY A 167 -6.83 5.58 15.28
C GLY A 167 -6.87 6.16 16.70
N PHE A 168 -8.08 6.34 17.22
CA PHE A 168 -8.27 6.92 18.54
C PHE A 168 -8.02 5.92 19.66
N ILE A 169 -7.37 6.36 20.73
CA ILE A 169 -7.13 5.54 21.93
C ILE A 169 -8.46 5.15 22.57
N GLU A 170 -9.45 6.05 22.51
CA GLU A 170 -10.77 5.90 23.13
C GLU A 170 -11.64 4.80 22.51
N ASP A 171 -11.33 4.33 21.30
CA ASP A 171 -12.05 3.23 20.63
C ASP A 171 -11.12 2.06 20.24
N ASP A 172 -9.99 1.95 20.94
CA ASP A 172 -8.93 0.96 20.69
C ASP A 172 -8.50 0.90 19.21
N LEU A 173 -8.26 2.09 18.65
CA LEU A 173 -7.89 2.30 17.25
C LEU A 173 -8.96 1.77 16.28
N GLY A 174 -10.24 1.87 16.66
CA GLY A 174 -11.39 1.35 15.93
C GLY A 174 -11.72 -0.12 16.17
N ARG A 175 -11.07 -0.81 17.12
CA ARG A 175 -11.43 -2.20 17.50
C ARG A 175 -12.76 -2.28 18.22
N GLU A 176 -13.16 -1.23 18.93
CA GLU A 176 -14.45 -1.19 19.63
C GLU A 176 -15.64 -0.82 18.72
N ILE A 177 -15.37 -0.42 17.48
CA ILE A 177 -16.40 -0.01 16.50
C ILE A 177 -16.63 -1.16 15.53
N ASN A 178 -17.69 -1.93 15.73
CA ASN A 178 -17.98 -3.10 14.89
C ASN A 178 -19.01 -2.77 13.82
N GLY A 179 -18.82 -3.33 12.63
CA GLY A 179 -19.76 -3.18 11.53
C GLY A 179 -19.94 -4.47 10.73
N MET A 180 -20.96 -4.49 9.89
CA MET A 180 -21.21 -5.57 8.95
C MET A 180 -20.64 -5.23 7.58
N ILE A 181 -19.82 -6.12 7.02
CA ILE A 181 -19.29 -6.04 5.66
C ILE A 181 -19.63 -7.32 4.90
N SER A 182 -20.08 -7.20 3.64
CA SER A 182 -20.31 -8.35 2.77
C SER A 182 -19.02 -8.73 2.06
N ILE A 183 -18.51 -9.93 2.27
CA ILE A 183 -17.36 -10.50 1.56
C ILE A 183 -17.81 -11.79 0.89
N ASN A 184 -17.72 -11.84 -0.45
CA ASN A 184 -18.11 -12.98 -1.28
C ASN A 184 -19.55 -13.48 -0.98
N GLY A 185 -20.47 -12.53 -0.78
CA GLY A 185 -21.87 -12.82 -0.45
C GLY A 185 -22.12 -13.26 1.00
N THR A 186 -21.10 -13.30 1.85
CA THR A 186 -21.22 -13.57 3.28
C THR A 186 -21.10 -12.28 4.07
N ASN A 187 -22.07 -11.99 4.93
CA ASN A 187 -21.98 -10.86 5.85
C ASN A 187 -21.13 -11.24 7.06
N GLU A 188 -19.98 -10.59 7.20
CA GLU A 188 -19.05 -10.75 8.32
C GLU A 188 -19.17 -9.56 9.26
N ARG A 189 -19.13 -9.83 10.58
CA ARG A 189 -19.00 -8.79 11.60
C ARG A 189 -17.52 -8.59 11.89
N LEU A 190 -17.00 -7.41 11.57
CA LEU A 190 -15.60 -7.03 11.78
C LEU A 190 -15.54 -5.65 12.46
N SER A 191 -14.49 -5.41 13.23
CA SER A 191 -14.18 -4.06 13.71
C SER A 191 -13.71 -3.14 12.58
N LEU A 192 -13.83 -1.82 12.77
CA LEU A 192 -13.32 -0.82 11.83
C LEU A 192 -11.82 -1.00 11.61
N PHE A 193 -11.09 -1.35 12.67
CA PHE A 193 -9.69 -1.72 12.55
C PHE A 193 -9.50 -2.91 11.60
N GLU A 194 -10.15 -4.05 11.85
CA GLU A 194 -10.00 -5.27 11.05
C GLU A 194 -10.40 -5.09 9.58
N ILE A 195 -11.42 -4.26 9.30
CA ILE A 195 -11.83 -3.94 7.93
C ILE A 195 -10.68 -3.27 7.16
N TRP A 196 -10.05 -2.26 7.76
CA TRP A 196 -8.94 -1.52 7.16
C TRP A 196 -7.64 -2.30 7.10
N GLU A 197 -7.47 -3.19 8.05
CA GLU A 197 -6.28 -4.00 8.22
C GLU A 197 -6.19 -5.14 7.20
N SER A 198 -7.28 -5.91 7.04
CA SER A 198 -7.32 -7.08 6.15
C SER A 198 -8.65 -7.28 5.43
N GLY A 199 -9.76 -6.72 5.93
CA GLY A 199 -11.09 -6.94 5.34
C GLY A 199 -11.20 -6.45 3.89
N ILE A 200 -10.69 -5.25 3.61
CA ILE A 200 -10.65 -4.69 2.24
C ILE A 200 -9.80 -5.57 1.32
N THR A 201 -8.60 -5.96 1.76
CA THR A 201 -7.69 -6.83 0.99
C THR A 201 -8.33 -8.18 0.70
N ARG A 202 -8.89 -8.85 1.72
CA ARG A 202 -9.57 -10.15 1.60
C ARG A 202 -10.74 -10.08 0.62
N LYS A 203 -11.53 -9.00 0.68
CA LYS A 203 -12.64 -8.76 -0.24
C LYS A 203 -12.15 -8.57 -1.68
N LEU A 204 -11.14 -7.71 -1.91
CA LEU A 204 -10.58 -7.50 -3.24
C LEU A 204 -9.98 -8.78 -3.85
N LYS A 205 -9.23 -9.55 -3.06
CA LYS A 205 -8.66 -10.84 -3.50
C LYS A 205 -9.73 -11.84 -3.91
N THR A 206 -10.80 -11.93 -3.12
CA THR A 206 -11.86 -12.92 -3.34
C THR A 206 -12.78 -12.51 -4.49
N GLU A 207 -13.23 -11.26 -4.51
CA GLU A 207 -14.26 -10.80 -5.44
C GLU A 207 -13.69 -10.21 -6.74
N LYS A 208 -12.47 -9.66 -6.68
CA LYS A 208 -11.80 -9.01 -7.82
C LYS A 208 -10.37 -9.53 -8.03
N PRO A 209 -10.14 -10.86 -8.13
CA PRO A 209 -8.79 -11.42 -8.25
C PRO A 209 -8.03 -10.90 -9.47
N GLN A 210 -8.72 -10.63 -10.58
CA GLN A 210 -8.10 -10.09 -11.81
C GLN A 210 -7.56 -8.66 -11.61
N PHE A 211 -8.20 -7.88 -10.74
CA PHE A 211 -7.69 -6.59 -10.32
C PHE A 211 -6.52 -6.80 -9.36
N TRP A 212 -6.70 -7.58 -8.29
CA TRP A 212 -5.69 -7.74 -7.24
C TRP A 212 -4.34 -8.25 -7.77
N PHE A 213 -4.35 -9.31 -8.58
CA PHE A 213 -3.16 -9.90 -9.18
C PHE A 213 -2.77 -9.25 -10.53
N GLY A 214 -3.42 -8.15 -10.90
CA GLY A 214 -3.08 -7.35 -12.07
C GLY A 214 -1.94 -6.36 -11.82
N GLY A 215 -1.59 -5.55 -12.82
CA GLY A 215 -0.50 -4.58 -12.77
C GLY A 215 -0.85 -3.21 -12.18
N TRP A 216 -1.73 -3.14 -11.17
CA TRP A 216 -2.17 -1.87 -10.59
C TRP A 216 -1.14 -1.24 -9.64
N THR A 217 -0.26 -2.05 -9.04
CA THR A 217 0.79 -1.66 -8.08
C THR A 217 2.06 -1.16 -8.76
N HIS A 218 1.98 0.01 -9.41
CA HIS A 218 3.12 0.60 -10.12
C HIS A 218 3.17 2.12 -9.91
N ILE A 219 4.36 2.70 -9.70
CA ILE A 219 4.52 4.16 -9.48
C ILE A 219 3.97 5.00 -10.63
N LEU A 220 4.01 4.49 -11.86
CA LEU A 220 3.41 5.14 -13.03
C LEU A 220 1.89 5.33 -12.93
N ALA A 221 1.18 4.55 -12.10
CA ALA A 221 -0.24 4.75 -11.83
C ALA A 221 -0.51 6.06 -11.07
N ILE A 222 0.51 6.63 -10.42
CA ILE A 222 0.46 7.88 -9.65
C ILE A 222 1.65 8.80 -9.99
N ARG A 223 2.06 8.81 -11.27
CA ARG A 223 3.29 9.48 -11.73
C ARG A 223 3.41 10.94 -11.25
N ASP A 224 2.38 11.74 -11.45
CA ASP A 224 2.42 13.17 -11.09
C ASP A 224 2.61 13.37 -9.58
N THR A 225 1.94 12.53 -8.77
CA THR A 225 2.11 12.52 -7.31
C THR A 225 3.52 12.07 -6.94
N PHE A 226 4.03 11.02 -7.58
CA PHE A 226 5.38 10.51 -7.32
C PHE A 226 6.46 11.55 -7.64
N ASP A 227 6.36 12.24 -8.78
CA ASP A 227 7.28 13.31 -9.18
C ASP A 227 7.25 14.47 -8.16
N LYS A 228 6.06 14.81 -7.65
CA LYS A 228 5.91 15.80 -6.56
C LYS A 228 6.55 15.34 -5.25
N GLU A 229 6.33 14.10 -4.83
CA GLU A 229 6.94 13.53 -3.61
C GLU A 229 8.47 13.52 -3.70
N LEU A 230 9.04 13.22 -4.87
CA LEU A 230 10.49 13.29 -5.10
C LEU A 230 11.04 14.70 -4.89
N LEU A 231 10.35 15.72 -5.40
CA LEU A 231 10.76 17.12 -5.23
C LEU A 231 10.68 17.55 -3.77
N LEU A 232 9.58 17.22 -3.08
CA LEU A 232 9.40 17.54 -1.67
C LEU A 232 10.42 16.82 -0.79
N TRP A 233 10.71 15.55 -1.07
CA TRP A 233 11.74 14.80 -0.37
C TRP A 233 13.13 15.41 -0.56
N LYS A 234 13.46 15.89 -1.77
CA LYS A 234 14.73 16.57 -2.02
C LYS A 234 14.87 17.87 -1.19
N GLU A 235 13.77 18.56 -0.95
CA GLU A 235 13.75 19.81 -0.17
C GLU A 235 13.81 19.57 1.34
N LYS A 236 12.97 18.66 1.85
CA LYS A 236 12.72 18.47 3.29
C LYS A 236 13.39 17.24 3.90
N GLY A 237 13.76 16.26 3.08
CA GLY A 237 14.31 14.98 3.53
C GLY A 237 13.39 14.26 4.51
N ILE A 238 14.00 13.68 5.55
CA ILE A 238 13.31 12.85 6.55
C ILE A 238 12.22 13.58 7.36
N GLU A 239 12.17 14.91 7.35
CA GLU A 239 11.06 15.64 7.98
C GLU A 239 9.73 15.46 7.25
N MET A 240 9.75 14.98 5.99
CA MET A 240 8.54 14.57 5.26
C MET A 240 7.76 13.46 5.96
N ILE A 241 8.39 12.64 6.81
CA ILE A 241 7.68 11.60 7.57
C ILE A 241 6.56 12.22 8.43
N ASP A 242 6.78 13.42 9.00
CA ASP A 242 5.77 14.09 9.80
C ASP A 242 4.62 14.63 8.92
N ASP A 243 4.93 15.08 7.69
CA ASP A 243 3.93 15.51 6.72
C ASP A 243 3.04 14.32 6.30
N TRP A 244 3.63 13.17 6.02
CA TRP A 244 2.88 11.96 5.66
C TRP A 244 2.05 11.41 6.82
N ALA A 245 2.57 11.50 8.03
CA ALA A 245 1.83 11.15 9.24
C ALA A 245 0.62 12.09 9.46
N ARG A 246 0.81 13.40 9.24
CA ARG A 246 -0.30 14.38 9.26
C ARG A 246 -1.35 14.11 8.20
N GLU A 247 -0.91 13.77 7.00
CA GLU A 247 -1.81 13.37 5.90
C GLU A 247 -2.63 12.13 6.29
N ASN A 248 -1.98 11.10 6.82
CA ASN A 248 -2.66 9.87 7.23
C ASN A 248 -3.69 10.13 8.35
N TYR A 249 -3.30 10.92 9.36
CA TYR A 249 -4.20 11.37 10.41
C TYR A 249 -5.41 12.13 9.83
N SER A 250 -5.18 13.04 8.89
CA SER A 250 -6.25 13.79 8.23
C SER A 250 -7.22 12.89 7.48
N ILE A 251 -6.73 11.84 6.82
CA ILE A 251 -7.58 10.85 6.14
C ILE A 251 -8.40 10.07 7.17
N MET A 252 -7.74 9.57 8.23
CA MET A 252 -8.40 8.88 9.33
C MET A 252 -9.59 9.68 9.87
N VAL A 253 -9.37 10.94 10.28
CA VAL A 253 -10.40 11.72 10.97
C VAL A 253 -11.51 12.22 10.05
N ASN A 254 -11.24 12.49 8.77
CA ASN A 254 -12.22 13.11 7.87
C ASN A 254 -12.95 12.09 6.98
N GLU A 255 -12.28 10.99 6.63
CA GLU A 255 -12.77 10.07 5.59
C GLU A 255 -13.07 8.65 6.13
N ILE A 256 -12.46 8.25 7.25
CA ILE A 256 -12.63 6.89 7.79
C ILE A 256 -13.72 6.85 8.85
N TYR A 257 -13.68 7.78 9.81
CA TYR A 257 -14.67 7.85 10.89
C TYR A 257 -16.00 8.51 10.48
N PHE A 258 -16.19 8.86 9.20
CA PHE A 258 -17.42 9.48 8.71
C PHE A 258 -17.89 8.86 7.39
N HIS A 259 -19.20 8.72 7.24
CA HIS A 259 -19.79 8.25 5.99
C HIS A 259 -19.63 9.33 4.89
N PRO A 260 -19.18 8.97 3.67
CA PRO A 260 -18.75 9.94 2.65
C PRO A 260 -19.87 10.88 2.17
N ILE A 261 -21.12 10.41 2.08
CA ILE A 261 -22.28 11.22 1.66
C ILE A 261 -23.01 11.86 2.85
N SER A 262 -23.59 11.05 3.74
CA SER A 262 -24.40 11.54 4.86
C SER A 262 -23.62 12.37 5.89
N LYS A 263 -22.28 12.29 5.88
CA LYS A 263 -21.38 12.90 6.87
C LYS A 263 -21.69 12.48 8.32
N GLN A 264 -22.45 11.41 8.50
CA GLN A 264 -22.71 10.84 9.83
C GLN A 264 -21.46 10.10 10.31
N PRO A 265 -21.14 10.17 11.62
CA PRO A 265 -20.02 9.43 12.18
C PRO A 265 -20.26 7.92 12.07
N ILE A 266 -19.19 7.19 11.78
CA ILE A 266 -19.15 5.73 11.87
C ILE A 266 -19.09 5.35 13.36
N ILE A 267 -20.11 4.65 13.83
CA ILE A 267 -20.27 4.21 15.22
C ILE A 267 -20.55 2.71 15.26
N ASP A 268 -20.51 2.10 16.44
CA ASP A 268 -20.75 0.66 16.59
C ASP A 268 -22.10 0.22 15.98
N ASN A 269 -22.11 -0.97 15.40
CA ASN A 269 -23.17 -1.56 14.59
C ASN A 269 -23.48 -0.81 13.28
N PHE A 270 -22.47 -0.18 12.67
CA PHE A 270 -22.60 0.37 11.32
C PHE A 270 -22.70 -0.73 10.25
N ASN A 271 -23.18 -0.37 9.06
CA ASN A 271 -23.16 -1.25 7.89
C ASN A 271 -22.28 -0.62 6.81
N VAL A 272 -21.43 -1.44 6.19
CA VAL A 272 -20.68 -1.03 5.01
C VAL A 272 -21.60 -1.09 3.80
N ASP A 273 -22.26 0.03 3.49
CA ASP A 273 -23.01 0.16 2.24
C ASP A 273 -22.07 0.39 1.04
N ILE A 274 -22.64 0.36 -0.17
CA ILE A 274 -21.88 0.45 -1.42
C ILE A 274 -21.12 1.77 -1.58
N THR A 275 -21.60 2.86 -0.98
CA THR A 275 -20.95 4.16 -1.06
C THR A 275 -19.74 4.20 -0.14
N LEU A 276 -19.93 3.75 1.11
CA LEU A 276 -18.84 3.64 2.08
C LEU A 276 -17.76 2.68 1.56
N GLU A 277 -18.18 1.53 1.02
CA GLU A 277 -17.29 0.57 0.39
C GLU A 277 -16.47 1.21 -0.72
N PHE A 278 -17.12 1.89 -1.68
CA PHE A 278 -16.42 2.52 -2.80
C PHE A 278 -15.40 3.57 -2.33
N ALA A 279 -15.78 4.44 -1.39
CA ALA A 279 -14.88 5.46 -0.85
C ALA A 279 -13.67 4.84 -0.14
N TRP A 280 -13.88 3.84 0.70
CA TRP A 280 -12.82 3.14 1.41
C TRP A 280 -11.89 2.37 0.46
N LEU A 281 -12.43 1.74 -0.60
CA LEU A 281 -11.63 1.08 -1.63
C LEU A 281 -10.72 2.07 -2.38
N GLU A 282 -11.21 3.26 -2.73
CA GLU A 282 -10.39 4.27 -3.41
C GLU A 282 -9.29 4.83 -2.50
N ILE A 283 -9.62 5.08 -1.22
CA ILE A 283 -8.62 5.50 -0.23
C ILE A 283 -7.59 4.40 -0.04
N PHE A 284 -8.00 3.15 0.19
CA PHE A 284 -7.12 1.99 0.32
C PHE A 284 -6.15 1.90 -0.86
N ARG A 285 -6.66 1.91 -2.10
CA ARG A 285 -5.85 1.85 -3.32
C ARG A 285 -4.83 2.99 -3.37
N SER A 286 -5.26 4.21 -3.05
CA SER A 286 -4.39 5.38 -3.00
C SER A 286 -3.28 5.23 -1.94
N ARG A 287 -3.63 4.78 -0.72
CA ARG A 287 -2.68 4.56 0.39
C ARG A 287 -1.62 3.53 0.04
N ILE A 288 -1.99 2.40 -0.57
CA ILE A 288 -1.04 1.37 -1.00
C ILE A 288 -0.04 1.94 -2.04
N LEU A 289 -0.53 2.66 -3.04
CA LEU A 289 0.31 3.22 -4.10
C LEU A 289 1.26 4.29 -3.55
N ILE A 290 0.75 5.23 -2.75
CA ILE A 290 1.57 6.32 -2.20
C ILE A 290 2.59 5.81 -1.18
N ALA A 291 2.24 4.78 -0.38
CA ALA A 291 3.16 4.13 0.54
C ALA A 291 4.35 3.52 -0.21
N GLY A 292 4.09 2.75 -1.27
CA GLY A 292 5.16 2.13 -2.06
C GLY A 292 6.01 3.14 -2.82
N ALA A 293 5.39 4.18 -3.38
CA ALA A 293 6.08 5.31 -3.99
C ALA A 293 7.04 5.99 -2.99
N ARG A 294 6.54 6.39 -1.82
CA ARG A 294 7.34 7.04 -0.76
C ARG A 294 8.44 6.14 -0.21
N LEU A 295 8.15 4.86 -0.02
CA LEU A 295 9.15 3.88 0.40
C LEU A 295 10.28 3.76 -0.65
N SER A 296 9.95 3.76 -1.95
CA SER A 296 10.98 3.71 -3.00
C SER A 296 11.92 4.92 -2.95
N ILE A 297 11.41 6.11 -2.63
CA ILE A 297 12.21 7.34 -2.45
C ILE A 297 13.20 7.17 -1.29
N ILE A 298 12.70 6.73 -0.13
CA ILE A 298 13.51 6.49 1.07
C ILE A 298 14.61 5.46 0.79
N LEU A 299 14.25 4.32 0.20
CA LEU A 299 15.19 3.23 -0.07
C LEU A 299 16.26 3.64 -1.08
N ASN A 300 15.88 4.35 -2.16
CA ASN A 300 16.83 4.87 -3.12
C ASN A 300 17.84 5.82 -2.45
N GLU A 301 17.40 6.71 -1.57
CA GLU A 301 18.31 7.60 -0.84
C GLU A 301 19.24 6.85 0.12
N ILE A 302 18.70 5.95 0.95
CA ILE A 302 19.49 5.16 1.90
C ILE A 302 20.60 4.39 1.19
N LEU A 303 20.26 3.71 0.09
CA LEU A 303 21.20 2.89 -0.66
C LEU A 303 22.25 3.75 -1.37
N LYS A 304 21.86 4.90 -1.93
CA LYS A 304 22.79 5.87 -2.53
C LYS A 304 23.77 6.44 -1.51
N LEU A 305 23.30 6.83 -0.32
CA LEU A 305 24.16 7.36 0.74
C LEU A 305 25.13 6.31 1.29
N ARG A 306 24.73 5.03 1.29
CA ARG A 306 25.58 3.92 1.74
C ARG A 306 26.58 3.45 0.70
N GLU A 307 26.29 3.60 -0.59
CA GLU A 307 27.29 3.40 -1.65
C GLU A 307 28.51 4.31 -1.49
N GLY A 308 28.29 5.56 -1.06
CA GLY A 308 29.36 6.55 -0.88
C GLY A 308 30.17 6.41 0.41
N LYS A 309 29.89 5.42 1.27
CA LYS A 309 30.54 5.27 2.58
C LYS A 309 31.47 4.06 2.63
N GLU A 310 32.60 4.21 3.32
CA GLU A 310 33.61 3.15 3.53
C GLU A 310 33.09 1.95 4.35
N LYS A 311 31.94 2.10 5.04
CA LYS A 311 31.30 1.03 5.81
C LYS A 311 30.03 0.53 5.09
N PRO A 312 30.12 -0.54 4.28
CA PRO A 312 28.95 -1.17 3.68
C PRO A 312 28.01 -1.71 4.77
N PHE A 313 26.76 -2.00 4.41
CA PHE A 313 25.86 -2.71 5.31
C PHE A 313 26.51 -4.01 5.79
N ARG A 314 26.39 -4.29 7.08
CA ARG A 314 26.82 -5.58 7.62
C ARG A 314 25.74 -6.59 7.26
N ALA A 315 26.04 -7.50 6.34
CA ALA A 315 25.17 -8.65 6.06
C ALA A 315 25.24 -9.58 7.28
N THR A 316 24.25 -9.47 8.16
CA THR A 316 24.05 -10.37 9.29
C THR A 316 22.62 -10.89 9.21
N ASN A 317 22.44 -12.19 9.46
CA ASN A 317 21.12 -12.81 9.58
C ASN A 317 20.28 -12.06 10.63
N SER A 318 18.96 -12.09 10.46
CA SER A 318 18.06 -11.46 11.44
C SER A 318 18.34 -11.99 12.84
N LEU A 319 18.51 -11.09 13.80
CA LEU A 319 18.62 -11.47 15.21
C LEU A 319 17.24 -11.68 15.85
N LEU A 320 16.19 -11.12 15.24
CA LEU A 320 14.84 -11.22 15.77
C LEU A 320 14.14 -12.53 15.38
N LEU A 321 14.39 -13.02 14.16
CA LEU A 321 13.78 -14.23 13.59
C LEU A 321 14.81 -15.25 13.09
N SER A 322 15.97 -15.37 13.74
CA SER A 322 17.12 -16.18 13.28
C SER A 322 16.83 -17.62 12.80
N ASN A 323 15.76 -18.26 13.31
CA ASN A 323 15.35 -19.63 12.93
C ASN A 323 13.99 -19.67 12.19
N ASP A 324 13.29 -18.55 12.11
CA ASP A 324 11.93 -18.44 11.55
C ASP A 324 11.91 -17.60 10.25
N GLU A 325 13.07 -17.16 9.77
CA GLU A 325 13.17 -16.35 8.55
C GLU A 325 12.59 -17.09 7.34
N ASP A 326 12.84 -18.40 7.22
CA ASP A 326 12.51 -19.21 6.03
C ASP A 326 11.09 -19.79 6.03
N VAL A 327 10.27 -19.44 7.03
CA VAL A 327 8.86 -19.87 7.09
C VAL A 327 7.97 -19.05 6.12
N SER A 328 8.55 -18.21 5.25
CA SER A 328 7.82 -17.56 4.16
C SER A 328 7.40 -18.58 3.09
N HIS A 329 6.25 -19.25 3.33
CA HIS A 329 5.24 -19.73 2.36
C HIS A 329 4.29 -20.80 2.94
N HIS A 330 4.08 -20.85 4.26
CA HIS A 330 2.91 -21.53 4.82
C HIS A 330 2.08 -20.54 5.63
N ILE A 331 1.32 -19.71 4.92
CA ILE A 331 -0.01 -19.35 5.42
C ILE A 331 -0.76 -20.68 5.48
N SER A 332 -0.73 -21.32 6.64
CA SER A 332 -1.67 -22.37 6.99
C SER A 332 -3.01 -21.69 7.19
N ASP A 333 -3.68 -21.37 6.08
CA ASP A 333 -5.12 -21.50 6.09
C ASP A 333 -5.40 -22.96 6.48
N PRO A 334 -6.36 -23.26 7.37
CA PRO A 334 -7.08 -24.49 7.21
C PRO A 334 -7.69 -24.39 5.81
N MET A 335 -7.01 -25.02 4.85
CA MET A 335 -7.61 -25.45 3.60
C MET A 335 -8.88 -26.20 4.00
N ILE A 336 -10.00 -25.50 3.99
CA ILE A 336 -11.27 -26.10 3.61
C ILE A 336 -10.92 -26.77 2.30
N GLY A 337 -10.86 -28.10 2.34
CA GLY A 337 -10.40 -28.93 1.25
C GLY A 337 -11.28 -28.72 0.02
N ILE A 338 -10.99 -27.67 -0.73
CA ILE A 338 -11.36 -27.57 -2.12
C ILE A 338 -10.30 -28.41 -2.82
N ASN A 339 -10.69 -29.63 -3.12
CA ASN A 339 -9.94 -30.57 -3.92
C ASN A 339 -9.62 -29.94 -5.28
N VAL A 340 -8.47 -29.25 -5.38
CA VAL A 340 -7.90 -28.70 -6.61
C VAL A 340 -7.31 -29.85 -7.42
N ASN A 341 -8.15 -30.81 -7.80
CA ASN A 341 -7.82 -31.78 -8.85
C ASN A 341 -9.05 -32.32 -9.58
N LYS A 342 -10.19 -31.62 -9.52
CA LYS A 342 -11.20 -31.78 -10.57
C LYS A 342 -10.86 -30.84 -11.72
N LYS A 343 -10.31 -31.38 -12.82
CA LYS A 343 -10.40 -30.73 -14.13
C LYS A 343 -11.86 -30.33 -14.32
N GLN A 344 -12.16 -29.03 -14.24
CA GLN A 344 -13.49 -28.54 -14.58
C GLN A 344 -13.70 -28.78 -16.07
N ILE A 345 -14.61 -29.70 -16.35
CA ILE A 345 -15.01 -30.13 -17.68
C ILE A 345 -16.39 -29.55 -17.92
N PHE A 346 -16.56 -28.87 -19.04
CA PHE A 346 -17.82 -28.31 -19.49
C PHE A 346 -18.32 -29.14 -20.68
N GLU A 347 -19.57 -29.61 -20.63
CA GLU A 347 -20.17 -30.36 -21.74
C GLU A 347 -20.81 -29.40 -22.74
N ILE A 348 -20.33 -29.44 -23.98
CA ILE A 348 -20.97 -28.77 -25.12
C ILE A 348 -21.66 -29.81 -26.00
N ASN A 349 -22.83 -29.46 -26.52
CA ASN A 349 -23.56 -30.30 -27.46
C ASN A 349 -23.19 -29.86 -28.88
N ALA A 350 -22.37 -30.65 -29.57
CA ALA A 350 -21.93 -30.37 -30.93
C ALA A 350 -22.41 -31.50 -31.85
N PHE A 351 -23.19 -31.17 -32.88
CA PHE A 351 -23.73 -32.14 -33.86
C PHE A 351 -24.41 -33.36 -33.22
N GLY A 352 -25.24 -33.12 -32.20
CA GLY A 352 -26.00 -34.17 -31.52
C GLY A 352 -25.18 -35.08 -30.59
N LYS A 353 -23.89 -34.80 -30.36
CA LYS A 353 -23.06 -35.50 -29.38
C LYS A 353 -22.56 -34.54 -28.30
N LYS A 354 -22.65 -34.99 -27.05
CA LYS A 354 -22.08 -34.28 -25.89
C LYS A 354 -20.57 -34.50 -25.84
N VAL A 355 -19.81 -33.41 -25.91
CA VAL A 355 -18.35 -33.41 -25.86
C VAL A 355 -17.89 -32.65 -24.62
N ALA A 356 -17.09 -33.32 -23.82
CA ALA A 356 -16.45 -32.79 -22.62
C ALA A 356 -15.21 -31.96 -23.00
N VAL A 357 -15.23 -30.65 -22.73
CA VAL A 357 -14.11 -29.74 -23.03
C VAL A 357 -13.59 -29.11 -21.74
N SER A 358 -12.27 -29.04 -21.57
CA SER A 358 -11.67 -28.39 -20.40
C SER A 358 -11.89 -26.88 -20.45
N VAL A 359 -12.11 -26.27 -19.27
CA VAL A 359 -12.34 -24.82 -19.15
C VAL A 359 -11.19 -23.99 -19.74
N TRP A 360 -9.95 -24.48 -19.66
CA TRP A 360 -8.80 -23.81 -20.27
C TRP A 360 -8.89 -23.75 -21.80
N ILE A 361 -9.34 -24.82 -22.47
CA ILE A 361 -9.53 -24.85 -23.93
C ILE A 361 -10.64 -23.88 -24.34
N LYS A 362 -11.74 -23.80 -23.57
CA LYS A 362 -12.80 -22.81 -23.81
C LYS A 362 -12.26 -21.38 -23.75
N ASN A 363 -11.51 -21.05 -22.70
CA ASN A 363 -10.95 -19.71 -22.51
C ASN A 363 -9.92 -19.36 -23.60
N LEU A 364 -9.11 -20.34 -24.02
CA LEU A 364 -8.19 -20.19 -25.14
C LEU A 364 -8.93 -19.86 -26.45
N VAL A 365 -10.00 -20.60 -26.76
CA VAL A 365 -10.81 -20.37 -27.98
C VAL A 365 -11.50 -19.01 -27.93
N ILE A 366 -12.06 -18.61 -26.79
CA ILE A 366 -12.68 -17.28 -26.63
C ILE A 366 -11.64 -16.17 -26.87
N ASN A 367 -10.45 -16.28 -26.28
CA ASN A 367 -9.39 -15.30 -26.48
C ASN A 367 -8.92 -15.24 -27.94
N LEU A 368 -8.82 -16.38 -28.64
CA LEU A 368 -8.49 -16.42 -30.06
C LEU A 368 -9.56 -15.74 -30.93
N ILE A 369 -10.85 -15.92 -30.62
CA ILE A 369 -11.95 -15.24 -31.31
C ILE A 369 -11.86 -13.73 -31.09
N ILE A 370 -11.62 -13.28 -29.86
CA ILE A 370 -11.46 -11.85 -29.54
C ILE A 370 -10.29 -11.25 -30.33
N ILE A 371 -9.14 -11.93 -30.38
CA ILE A 371 -7.97 -11.48 -31.15
C ILE A 371 -8.31 -11.38 -32.64
N LEU A 372 -9.01 -12.36 -33.22
CA LEU A 372 -9.44 -12.34 -34.61
C LEU A 372 -10.40 -11.18 -34.91
N ILE A 373 -11.32 -10.87 -33.99
CA ILE A 373 -12.22 -9.71 -34.11
C ILE A 373 -11.43 -8.39 -34.04
N CYS A 374 -10.48 -8.27 -33.11
CA CYS A 374 -9.63 -7.08 -33.03
C CYS A 374 -8.80 -6.90 -34.30
N LEU A 375 -8.23 -7.97 -34.85
CA LEU A 375 -7.47 -7.93 -36.10
C LEU A 375 -8.35 -7.57 -37.30
N SER A 376 -9.58 -8.06 -37.38
CA SER A 376 -10.50 -7.72 -38.46
C SER A 376 -10.97 -6.25 -38.37
N VAL A 377 -11.18 -5.73 -37.16
CA VAL A 377 -11.46 -4.30 -36.94
C VAL A 377 -10.25 -3.44 -37.33
N LEU A 378 -9.04 -3.84 -36.96
CA LEU A 378 -7.82 -3.14 -37.36
C LEU A 378 -7.60 -3.16 -38.88
N ALA A 379 -7.87 -4.30 -39.54
CA ALA A 379 -7.83 -4.42 -40.99
C ALA A 379 -8.92 -3.58 -41.67
N TYR A 380 -10.13 -3.52 -41.09
CA TYR A 380 -11.20 -2.67 -41.58
C TYR A 380 -10.84 -1.18 -41.48
N ILE A 381 -10.28 -0.76 -40.34
CA ILE A 381 -9.80 0.62 -40.14
C ILE A 381 -8.68 0.94 -41.13
N SER A 382 -7.73 0.03 -41.35
CA SER A 382 -6.63 0.28 -42.30
C SER A 382 -7.11 0.36 -43.75
N ILE A 383 -8.07 -0.49 -44.16
CA ILE A 383 -8.60 -0.49 -45.52
C ILE A 383 -9.53 0.71 -45.79
N PHE A 384 -10.38 1.09 -44.83
CA PHE A 384 -11.39 2.13 -45.04
C PHE A 384 -10.97 3.54 -44.60
N ARG A 385 -10.23 3.73 -43.49
CA ARG A 385 -9.79 5.09 -43.09
C ARG A 385 -8.63 5.65 -43.92
N LEU A 386 -7.76 4.80 -44.49
CA LEU A 386 -6.68 5.30 -45.36
C LEU A 386 -7.18 5.70 -46.76
N ARG A 387 -8.31 5.14 -47.20
CA ARG A 387 -8.94 5.45 -48.50
C ARG A 387 -9.69 6.80 -48.49
N ASP A 388 -10.29 7.16 -47.36
CA ASP A 388 -10.94 8.48 -47.20
C ASP A 388 -9.92 9.62 -47.09
N ASN A 389 -8.79 9.42 -46.40
CA ASN A 389 -7.78 10.47 -46.29
C ASN A 389 -7.02 10.76 -47.60
N TYR A 390 -6.82 9.76 -48.48
CA TYR A 390 -6.18 9.98 -49.79
C TYR A 390 -7.10 10.67 -50.81
N SER A 391 -8.42 10.48 -50.72
CA SER A 391 -9.38 11.12 -51.63
C SER A 391 -9.65 12.59 -51.26
N VAL A 392 -9.61 12.92 -49.96
CA VAL A 392 -9.74 14.30 -49.47
C VAL A 392 -8.52 15.15 -49.83
N LEU A 393 -7.30 14.58 -49.83
CA LEU A 393 -6.08 15.32 -50.21
C LEU A 393 -5.96 15.59 -51.72
N LYS A 394 -6.54 14.75 -52.58
CA LYS A 394 -6.48 14.93 -54.05
C LYS A 394 -7.45 15.99 -54.58
N ASN A 395 -8.51 16.31 -53.83
CA ASN A 395 -9.56 17.26 -54.24
C ASN A 395 -9.46 18.65 -53.58
N SER A 396 -8.46 18.91 -52.75
CA SER A 396 -8.22 20.25 -52.23
C SER A 396 -7.36 21.06 -53.21
N GLN A 397 -8.01 21.86 -54.07
CA GLN A 397 -7.35 22.95 -54.78
C GLN A 397 -6.99 24.06 -53.78
N LEU A 398 -5.70 24.41 -53.72
CA LEU A 398 -5.22 25.58 -52.98
C LEU A 398 -5.75 26.86 -53.66
N PRO A 399 -6.42 27.78 -52.94
CA PRO A 399 -6.79 29.06 -53.50
C PRO A 399 -5.56 29.97 -53.57
N VAL A 400 -5.26 30.43 -54.78
CA VAL A 400 -4.36 31.55 -55.06
C VAL A 400 -5.11 32.85 -54.78
N SER A 401 -4.67 33.62 -53.77
CA SER A 401 -4.93 35.06 -53.69
C SER A 401 -3.95 35.74 -52.71
N GLU A 402 -2.82 36.19 -53.27
CA GLU A 402 -2.27 37.56 -53.22
C GLU A 402 -2.36 38.44 -51.95
N ILE A 403 -1.25 39.20 -51.72
CA ILE A 403 -1.07 40.42 -50.89
C ILE A 403 -0.69 40.14 -49.41
N LYS A 404 0.42 40.60 -48.80
CA LYS A 404 1.35 41.73 -49.03
C LYS A 404 2.69 41.40 -48.34
N THR A 405 3.81 41.69 -48.99
CA THR A 405 5.15 41.67 -48.41
C THR A 405 5.32 42.75 -47.34
N LYS A 406 5.70 42.36 -46.12
CA LYS A 406 6.39 43.23 -45.17
C LYS A 406 7.64 42.53 -44.69
N ASN A 407 8.77 42.91 -45.28
CA ASN A 407 10.10 42.56 -44.82
C ASN A 407 10.29 43.13 -43.41
N VAL A 408 10.54 42.26 -42.43
CA VAL A 408 11.15 42.66 -41.16
C VAL A 408 12.57 42.15 -41.18
N GLN A 409 13.50 43.08 -41.41
CA GLN A 409 14.94 42.87 -41.30
C GLN A 409 15.31 42.58 -39.84
N MET A 410 16.06 41.50 -39.63
CA MET A 410 16.82 41.27 -38.41
C MET A 410 17.86 42.37 -38.25
N LYS A 411 17.87 43.08 -37.11
CA LYS A 411 18.98 43.96 -36.73
C LYS A 411 19.91 43.19 -35.81
N GLN A 412 21.08 42.87 -36.36
CA GLN A 412 22.21 42.27 -35.65
C GLN A 412 23.13 43.38 -35.10
N THR A 413 23.86 43.01 -34.03
CA THR A 413 25.18 43.49 -33.57
C THR A 413 25.35 44.87 -32.93
N SER A 414 25.65 44.83 -31.62
CA SER A 414 26.85 45.31 -30.87
C SER A 414 27.76 46.44 -31.41
N ILE A 415 28.33 47.19 -30.44
CA ILE A 415 29.58 48.02 -30.37
C ILE A 415 29.22 49.41 -29.78
N ILE A 416 29.49 49.68 -28.49
CA ILE A 416 30.68 50.36 -27.89
C ILE A 416 31.08 51.65 -28.62
N ASP A 417 30.69 52.80 -28.07
CA ASP A 417 31.59 53.79 -27.43
C ASP A 417 30.80 54.63 -26.43
#